data_AF-J3MQA8-F1
#
_entry.id   AF-J3MQA8-F1
#
_cell.length_a   1.000
_cell.length_b   1.000
_cell.length_c   1.000
_cell.angle_alpha   90.00
_cell.angle_beta   90.00
_cell.angle_gamma   90.00
#
_symmetry.space_group_name_H-M   'P 1'
#
loop_
_entity.id
_entity.type
_entity.pdbx_description
1 polymer ?
#
loop_
_entity_poly.entity_id
_entity_poly.type
_entity_poly.pdbx_seq_one_letter_code
_entity_poly.pdbx_strand_id
1 'polypeptide(L)'
;MASEDATVGAATELLTRNRSLSGEERDAYAECQDAYAYAEHAMGAAVRKLRACSFGGLGDDYMDGLLAVERCRDRVIRLPASPLYAMVLVDRNKAGLALFLGKLLGI
;
A
#
# COMPACT_ATOMS: atom_id res chain seq x y z
N MET A 1 -5.37 -13.35 6.16
CA MET A 1 -5.19 -12.13 6.98
C MET A 1 -4.72 -11.04 6.03
N ALA A 2 -5.34 -9.86 5.99
CA ALA A 2 -4.89 -8.81 5.06
C ALA A 2 -3.47 -8.36 5.44
N SER A 3 -2.59 -8.30 4.46
CA SER A 3 -1.22 -7.79 4.47
C SER A 3 -0.93 -7.29 3.06
N GLU A 4 0.07 -6.43 2.92
CA GLU A 4 0.52 -5.91 1.63
C GLU A 4 0.74 -7.03 0.60
N ASP A 5 1.51 -8.07 0.94
CA ASP A 5 1.68 -9.29 0.11
C ASP A 5 0.36 -9.99 -0.27
N ALA A 6 -0.62 -10.05 0.65
CA ALA A 6 -1.92 -10.66 0.35
C ALA A 6 -2.74 -9.78 -0.61
N THR A 7 -2.66 -8.46 -0.47
CA THR A 7 -3.34 -7.51 -1.36
C THR A 7 -2.74 -7.54 -2.76
N VAL A 8 -1.41 -7.56 -2.87
CA VAL A 8 -0.69 -7.72 -4.15
C VAL A 8 -1.00 -9.09 -4.78
N GLY A 9 -1.01 -10.16 -3.98
CA GLY A 9 -1.38 -11.49 -4.43
C GLY A 9 -2.80 -11.55 -5.02
N ALA A 10 -3.77 -10.93 -4.33
CA ALA A 10 -5.14 -10.83 -4.82
C ALA A 10 -5.26 -10.02 -6.12
N ALA A 11 -4.56 -8.88 -6.21
CA ALA A 11 -4.50 -8.08 -7.44
C ALA A 11 -3.91 -8.87 -8.61
N THR A 12 -2.83 -9.61 -8.36
CA THR A 12 -2.18 -10.49 -9.34
C THR A 12 -3.12 -11.60 -9.80
N GLU A 13 -3.85 -12.23 -8.88
CA GLU A 13 -4.82 -13.25 -9.21
C GLU A 13 -5.95 -12.70 -10.09
N LEU A 14 -6.48 -11.52 -9.76
CA LEU A 14 -7.50 -10.85 -10.57
C LEU A 14 -7.00 -10.58 -11.99
N LEU A 15 -5.83 -9.98 -12.13
CA LEU A 15 -5.25 -9.64 -13.43
C LEU A 15 -4.94 -10.88 -14.29
N THR A 16 -4.54 -11.98 -13.67
CA THR A 16 -4.12 -13.20 -14.39
C THR A 16 -5.28 -14.14 -14.69
N ARG A 17 -6.27 -14.25 -13.78
CA ARG A 17 -7.33 -15.26 -13.87
C ARG A 17 -8.68 -14.70 -14.28
N ASN A 18 -8.97 -13.43 -14.01
CA ASN A 18 -10.26 -12.85 -14.34
C ASN A 18 -10.23 -12.21 -15.74
N ARG A 19 -10.70 -12.97 -16.74
CA ARG A 19 -10.79 -12.49 -18.13
C ARG A 19 -11.89 -11.45 -18.35
N SER A 20 -12.84 -11.35 -17.43
CA SER A 20 -14.00 -10.47 -17.51
C SER A 20 -13.77 -9.07 -16.96
N LEU A 21 -12.57 -8.78 -16.44
CA LEU A 21 -12.22 -7.43 -16.01
C LEU A 21 -12.34 -6.45 -17.18
N SER A 22 -13.05 -5.35 -16.92
CA SER A 22 -13.04 -4.16 -17.77
C SER A 22 -11.62 -3.57 -17.86
N GLY A 23 -11.41 -2.70 -18.86
CA GLY A 23 -10.15 -1.96 -18.98
C GLY A 23 -9.83 -1.15 -17.72
N GLU A 24 -10.82 -0.45 -17.17
CA GLU A 24 -10.67 0.36 -15.96
C GLU A 24 -10.27 -0.47 -14.74
N GLU A 25 -10.87 -1.66 -14.54
CA GLU A 25 -10.48 -2.55 -13.44
C GLU A 25 -9.05 -3.06 -13.62
N ARG A 26 -8.65 -3.44 -14.84
CA ARG A 26 -7.27 -3.89 -15.10
C ARG A 26 -6.26 -2.80 -14.81
N ASP A 27 -6.52 -1.58 -15.29
CA ASP A 27 -5.65 -0.43 -15.07
C ASP A 27 -5.54 -0.10 -13.58
N ALA A 28 -6.66 -0.11 -12.86
CA ALA A 28 -6.68 0.14 -11.42
C ALA A 28 -5.90 -0.93 -10.63
N TYR A 29 -6.03 -2.22 -10.98
CA TYR A 29 -5.32 -3.30 -10.29
C TYR A 29 -3.83 -3.33 -10.63
N ALA A 30 -3.45 -3.00 -11.87
CA ALA A 30 -2.04 -2.84 -12.24
C ALA A 30 -1.40 -1.66 -11.49
N GLU A 31 -2.07 -0.51 -11.44
CA GLU A 31 -1.56 0.64 -10.68
C GLU A 31 -1.48 0.35 -9.17
N CYS A 32 -2.39 -0.46 -8.64
CA CYS A 32 -2.26 -0.95 -7.27
C CYS A 32 -0.97 -1.76 -7.06
N GLN A 33 -0.57 -2.63 -7.99
CA GLN A 33 0.70 -3.36 -7.87
C GLN A 33 1.89 -2.40 -7.83
N ASP A 34 1.93 -1.40 -8.73
CA ASP A 34 2.99 -0.40 -8.77
C ASP A 34 3.02 0.44 -7.47
N ALA A 35 1.85 0.83 -6.98
CA ALA A 35 1.72 1.58 -5.74
C ALA A 35 2.21 0.78 -4.52
N TYR A 36 1.91 -0.52 -4.47
CA TYR A 36 2.38 -1.39 -3.40
C TYR A 36 3.89 -1.66 -3.48
N ALA A 37 4.47 -1.80 -4.67
CA ALA A 37 5.92 -1.88 -4.83
C ALA A 37 6.63 -0.62 -4.29
N TYR A 38 6.05 0.57 -4.52
CA TYR A 38 6.55 1.81 -3.95
C TYR A 38 6.38 1.85 -2.42
N ALA A 39 5.23 1.42 -1.90
CA ALA A 39 5.00 1.32 -0.46
C ALA A 39 6.00 0.38 0.22
N GLU A 40 6.27 -0.79 -0.37
CA GLU A 40 7.25 -1.76 0.11
C GLU A 40 8.65 -1.13 0.17
N HIS A 41 9.04 -0.42 -0.88
CA HIS A 41 10.33 0.27 -0.93
C HIS A 41 10.48 1.31 0.19
N ALA A 42 9.49 2.19 0.36
CA ALA A 42 9.47 3.26 1.36
C ALA A 42 9.45 2.70 2.78
N MET A 43 8.55 1.75 3.07
CA MET A 43 8.47 1.09 4.39
C MET A 43 9.73 0.26 4.69
N GLY A 44 10.34 -0.34 3.67
CA GLY A 44 11.64 -1.00 3.77
C GLY A 44 12.78 -0.04 4.15
N ALA A 45 12.76 1.19 3.62
CA ALA A 45 13.70 2.24 4.02
C ALA A 45 13.51 2.64 5.50
N ALA A 46 12.26 2.80 5.94
CA ALA A 46 11.92 3.08 7.33
C ALA A 46 12.45 1.97 8.27
N VAL A 47 12.25 0.70 7.91
CA VAL A 47 12.77 -0.43 8.69
C VAL A 47 14.30 -0.42 8.78
N ARG A 48 15.00 -0.11 7.68
CA ARG A 48 16.48 0.00 7.69
C ARG A 48 16.95 1.13 8.61
N LYS A 49 16.30 2.29 8.55
CA LYS A 49 16.56 3.45 9.41
C LYS A 49 16.35 3.12 10.90
N LEU A 50 15.23 2.48 11.24
CA LEU A 50 14.95 2.01 12.60
C LEU A 50 16.02 1.05 13.13
N ARG A 51 16.43 0.06 12.32
CA ARG A 51 17.48 -0.91 12.70
C ARG A 51 18.83 -0.23 12.92
N ALA A 52 19.11 0.86 12.22
CA ALA A 52 20.32 1.64 12.35
C ALA A 52 20.24 2.74 13.41
N CYS A 53 19.11 2.87 14.13
CA CYS A 53 18.82 3.98 15.04
C CYS A 53 19.01 5.37 14.38
N SER A 54 18.75 5.46 13.08
CA SER A 54 18.87 6.69 12.30
C SER A 54 17.47 7.22 11.99
N PHE A 55 17.01 8.21 12.76
CA PHE A 55 15.63 8.69 12.67
C PHE A 55 15.44 9.82 11.64
N GLY A 56 16.51 10.34 11.06
CA GLY A 56 16.43 11.37 10.02
C GLY A 56 15.65 10.89 8.79
N GLY A 57 14.61 11.63 8.39
CA GLY A 57 13.78 11.30 7.24
C GLY A 57 12.96 10.01 7.40
N LEU A 58 12.76 9.52 8.63
CA LEU A 58 11.90 8.35 8.88
C LEU A 58 10.41 8.71 8.74
N GLY A 59 10.03 9.94 9.09
CA GLY A 59 8.66 10.44 8.89
C GLY A 59 8.27 10.51 7.41
N ASP A 60 9.21 10.93 6.56
CA ASP A 60 9.02 10.99 5.11
C ASP A 60 8.80 9.60 4.53
N ASP A 61 9.63 8.61 4.89
CA ASP A 61 9.45 7.22 4.41
C ASP A 61 8.08 6.65 4.80
N TYR A 62 7.61 6.91 6.02
CA TYR A 62 6.28 6.47 6.45
C TYR A 62 5.17 7.19 5.68
N MET A 63 5.31 8.49 5.45
CA MET A 63 4.35 9.29 4.70
C MET A 63 4.28 8.82 3.24
N ASP A 64 5.43 8.60 2.60
CA ASP A 64 5.55 8.13 1.23
C ASP A 64 4.89 6.76 1.07
N GLY A 65 5.15 5.83 2.00
CA GLY A 65 4.50 4.53 1.98
C GLY A 65 2.98 4.59 2.20
N LEU A 66 2.50 5.45 3.11
CA LEU A 66 1.07 5.68 3.30
C LEU A 66 0.42 6.27 2.04
N LEU A 67 1.02 7.30 1.45
CA LEU A 67 0.51 7.94 0.24
C LEU A 67 0.45 6.96 -0.94
N ALA A 68 1.40 6.03 -1.06
CA ALA A 68 1.33 5.00 -2.08
C ALA A 68 0.12 4.07 -1.89
N VAL A 69 -0.12 3.59 -0.66
CA VAL A 69 -1.31 2.77 -0.39
C VAL A 69 -2.61 3.57 -0.63
N GLU A 70 -2.61 4.87 -0.35
CA GLU A 70 -3.74 5.75 -0.66
C GLU A 70 -4.00 5.87 -2.17
N ARG A 71 -2.96 5.90 -3.02
CA ARG A 71 -3.13 5.91 -4.48
C ARG A 71 -3.89 4.67 -4.96
N CYS A 72 -3.51 3.47 -4.48
CA CYS A 72 -4.25 2.25 -4.80
C CYS A 72 -5.70 2.35 -4.30
N ARG A 73 -5.92 2.80 -3.06
CA ARG A 73 -7.25 2.96 -2.46
C ARG A 73 -8.15 3.87 -3.31
N ASP A 74 -7.62 4.98 -3.78
CA ASP A 74 -8.36 5.98 -4.54
C ASP A 74 -8.72 5.51 -5.96
N ARG A 75 -7.98 4.54 -6.50
CA ARG A 75 -8.36 3.82 -7.72
C ARG A 75 -9.47 2.82 -7.44
N VAL A 76 -9.28 1.90 -6.49
CA VAL A 76 -10.20 0.78 -6.30
C VAL A 76 -11.54 1.18 -5.67
N ILE A 77 -11.62 2.31 -4.96
CA ILE A 77 -12.90 2.84 -4.43
C ILE A 77 -13.84 3.33 -5.54
N ARG A 78 -13.30 3.70 -6.70
CA ARG A 78 -14.10 4.19 -7.84
C ARG A 78 -14.71 3.06 -8.65
N LEU A 79 -14.18 1.84 -8.50
CA LEU A 79 -14.67 0.65 -9.18
C LEU A 79 -15.97 0.16 -8.51
N PRO A 80 -16.93 -0.36 -9.30
CA PRO A 80 -18.11 -1.03 -8.75
C PRO A 80 -17.69 -2.26 -7.92
N ALA A 81 -17.83 -2.17 -6.60
CA ALA A 81 -17.63 -3.28 -5.67
C ALA A 81 -16.27 -4.02 -5.82
N SER A 82 -15.16 -3.28 -5.91
CA SER A 82 -13.84 -3.92 -6.01
C SER A 82 -13.57 -4.84 -4.81
N PRO A 83 -13.16 -6.10 -5.05
CA PRO A 83 -12.79 -7.03 -3.98
C PRO A 83 -11.51 -6.58 -3.23
N LEU A 84 -10.70 -5.69 -3.80
CA LEU A 84 -9.48 -5.20 -3.16
C LEU A 84 -9.73 -4.11 -2.13
N TYR A 85 -10.85 -3.38 -2.19
CA TYR A 85 -11.04 -2.16 -1.40
C TYR A 85 -10.88 -2.39 0.11
N ALA A 86 -11.49 -3.45 0.65
CA ALA A 86 -11.40 -3.77 2.08
C ALA A 86 -9.97 -4.15 2.50
N MET A 87 -9.22 -4.84 1.64
CA MET A 87 -7.84 -5.24 1.92
C MET A 87 -6.92 -4.01 1.96
N VAL A 88 -7.04 -3.15 0.94
CA VAL A 88 -6.29 -1.89 0.85
C VAL A 88 -6.58 -0.97 2.03
N LEU A 89 -7.82 -0.93 2.51
CA LEU A 89 -8.17 -0.12 3.68
C LEU A 89 -7.46 -0.62 4.95
N VAL A 90 -7.30 -1.95 5.13
CA VAL A 90 -6.56 -2.52 6.25
C VAL A 90 -5.08 -2.13 6.16
N ASP A 91 -4.47 -2.27 5.00
CA ASP A 91 -3.06 -1.92 4.80
C ASP A 91 -2.81 -0.42 4.98
N ARG A 92 -3.71 0.43 4.49
CA ARG A 92 -3.67 1.88 4.74
C ARG A 92 -3.71 2.20 6.23
N ASN A 93 -4.60 1.56 6.98
CA ASN A 93 -4.72 1.79 8.42
C ASN A 93 -3.44 1.37 9.16
N LYS A 94 -2.79 0.29 8.74
CA LYS A 94 -1.49 -0.12 9.28
C LYS A 94 -0.38 0.87 8.95
N ALA A 95 -0.31 1.34 7.70
CA ALA A 95 0.66 2.36 7.29
C ALA A 95 0.47 3.66 8.08
N GLY A 96 -0.79 4.10 8.28
CA GLY A 96 -1.12 5.25 9.10
C GLY A 96 -0.74 5.07 10.57
N LEU A 97 -0.99 3.88 11.14
CA LEU A 97 -0.55 3.56 12.50
C LEU A 97 0.99 3.61 12.61
N ALA A 98 1.71 3.05 11.62
CA ALA A 98 3.18 3.09 11.60
C ALA A 98 3.71 4.53 11.58
N LEU A 99 3.11 5.42 10.78
CA LEU A 99 3.42 6.85 10.78
C LEU A 99 3.19 7.49 12.15
N PHE A 100 2.04 7.23 12.80
CA PHE A 100 1.74 7.78 14.12
C PHE A 100 2.69 7.27 15.21
N LEU A 101 3.05 5.99 15.17
CA LEU A 101 4.07 5.43 16.05
C LEU A 101 5.44 6.06 15.78
N GLY A 102 5.76 6.30 14.51
CA GLY A 102 6.94 7.04 14.09
C GLY A 102 7.03 8.39 14.79
N LYS A 103 5.95 9.19 14.77
CA LYS A 103 5.93 10.52 15.43
C LYS A 103 6.28 10.48 16.93
N LEU A 104 6.03 9.37 17.62
CA LEU A 104 6.43 9.22 19.03
C LEU A 104 7.95 9.11 19.21
N LEU A 105 8.70 8.79 18.15
CA LEU A 105 10.16 8.78 18.11
C LEU A 105 10.75 10.18 17.85
N GLY A 106 9.91 11.23 17.81
CA GLY A 106 10.36 12.61 17.62
C GLY A 106 10.64 12.99 16.16
N ILE A 107 10.05 12.25 15.21
CA ILE A 107 10.08 12.53 13.76
C ILE A 107 8.82 13.22 13.28
#